data_AF-A0A830G8K7-F1
#
_entry.id   AF-A0A830G8K7-F1
#
_cell.length_a   1.000
_cell.length_b   1.000
_cell.length_c   1.000
_cell.angle_alpha   90.00
_cell.angle_beta   90.00
_cell.angle_gamma   90.00
#
_symmetry.space_group_name_H-M   'P 1'
#
loop_
_entity.id
_entity.type
_entity.pdbx_description
1 polymer ?
#
loop_
_entity_poly.entity_id
_entity_poly.type
_entity_poly.pdbx_seq_one_letter_code
_entity_poly.pdbx_strand_id
1 'polypeptide(L)'
;MDRRERGVRARTGMVPASHSEVRVGGTLFGPGRRVSRVTRSVDAFADALAVFPGSEAERNAVARIAADLAASGRYERDAGHELAPAEVVEHLRDAPEGRVASRWNWWIGSLDLAYGGYGEFAVRRWRER
;
A
#
# COMPACT_ATOMS: atom_id res chain seq x y z
N MET A 1 64.92 -25.98 -31.22
CA MET A 1 64.01 -26.75 -30.35
C MET A 1 63.01 -25.74 -29.79
N ASP A 2 61.69 -25.87 -29.81
CA ASP A 2 60.72 -26.88 -30.27
C ASP A 2 59.37 -26.13 -30.23
N ARG A 3 58.75 -25.77 -31.36
CA ARG A 3 57.59 -26.42 -32.00
C ARG A 3 56.56 -27.08 -31.06
N ARG A 4 55.33 -26.52 -31.09
CA ARG A 4 54.02 -27.17 -30.82
C ARG A 4 53.74 -27.48 -29.33
N GLU A 5 52.53 -27.53 -28.79
CA GLU A 5 51.18 -27.88 -29.28
C GLU A 5 50.15 -27.08 -28.46
N ARG A 6 49.24 -26.32 -29.08
CA ARG A 6 47.83 -26.70 -29.29
C ARG A 6 47.29 -27.79 -28.36
N GLY A 7 46.60 -27.36 -27.31
CA GLY A 7 45.60 -28.16 -26.57
C GLY A 7 44.23 -27.50 -26.65
N VAL A 8 43.51 -27.72 -27.75
CA VAL A 8 42.05 -27.52 -27.81
C VAL A 8 41.40 -28.78 -27.24
N ARG A 9 40.62 -28.63 -26.15
CA ARG A 9 39.48 -29.51 -25.87
C ARG A 9 38.31 -28.70 -25.36
N ALA A 10 37.25 -28.77 -26.15
CA ALA A 10 35.92 -28.27 -25.88
C ALA A 10 35.21 -29.09 -24.77
N ARG A 11 34.44 -28.39 -23.94
CA ARG A 11 33.13 -28.82 -23.41
C ARG A 11 32.30 -27.53 -23.29
N THR A 12 31.41 -27.26 -24.24
CA THR A 12 29.99 -27.66 -24.19
C THR A 12 29.37 -27.35 -22.84
N GLY A 13 28.56 -26.29 -22.78
CA GLY A 13 27.75 -25.99 -21.59
C GLY A 13 27.42 -24.51 -21.35
N MET A 14 27.41 -23.63 -22.36
CA MET A 14 26.67 -22.37 -22.24
C MET A 14 25.19 -22.69 -22.48
N VAL A 15 24.50 -23.08 -21.41
CA VAL A 15 23.04 -22.99 -21.34
C VAL A 15 22.71 -21.58 -20.89
N PRO A 16 22.06 -20.74 -21.71
CA PRO A 16 21.38 -19.59 -21.15
C PRO A 16 20.30 -20.14 -20.22
N ALA A 17 20.30 -19.72 -18.97
CA ALA A 17 19.10 -19.83 -18.15
C ALA A 17 18.07 -18.87 -18.76
N SER A 18 17.38 -19.39 -19.78
CA SER A 18 16.09 -18.92 -20.23
C SER A 18 15.14 -19.15 -19.06
N HIS A 19 15.12 -18.22 -18.11
CA HIS A 19 13.94 -18.04 -17.26
C HIS A 19 12.99 -17.19 -18.08
N SER A 20 12.16 -17.93 -18.81
CA SER A 20 10.84 -17.57 -19.28
C SER A 20 10.35 -16.25 -18.69
N GLU A 21 10.16 -15.27 -19.58
CA GLU A 21 9.09 -14.29 -19.43
C GLU A 21 7.84 -15.04 -18.95
N VAL A 22 7.56 -14.92 -17.66
CA VAL A 22 6.21 -15.15 -17.18
C VAL A 22 5.42 -13.97 -17.73
N ARG A 23 4.81 -14.19 -18.90
CA ARG A 23 3.59 -13.48 -19.27
C ARG A 23 2.57 -13.81 -18.19
N VAL A 24 2.59 -13.05 -17.10
CA VAL A 24 1.44 -12.98 -16.21
C VAL A 24 0.37 -12.32 -17.06
N GLY A 25 -0.60 -13.14 -17.43
CA GLY A 25 -1.71 -12.78 -18.27
C GLY A 25 -2.31 -11.46 -17.81
N GLY A 26 -2.57 -10.59 -18.80
CA GLY A 26 -3.33 -9.39 -18.62
C GLY A 26 -4.59 -9.71 -17.82
N THR A 27 -4.61 -9.25 -16.58
CA THR A 27 -5.87 -8.95 -15.95
C THR A 27 -6.26 -7.60 -16.51
N LEU A 28 -7.17 -7.66 -17.47
CA LEU A 28 -8.11 -6.60 -17.78
C LEU A 28 -8.39 -5.76 -16.53
N PHE A 29 -7.76 -4.60 -16.41
CA PHE A 29 -8.32 -3.51 -15.63
C PHE A 29 -9.56 -3.04 -16.41
N GLY A 30 -10.67 -3.75 -16.22
CA GLY A 30 -11.97 -3.36 -16.73
C GLY A 30 -12.39 -2.00 -16.14
N PRO A 31 -13.15 -1.19 -16.89
CA PRO A 31 -13.56 0.12 -16.43
C PRO A 31 -14.53 -0.03 -15.24
N GLY A 32 -14.18 0.60 -14.12
CA GLY A 32 -15.11 0.92 -13.05
C GLY A 32 -15.63 -0.26 -12.22
N ARG A 33 -14.77 -0.87 -11.39
CA ARG A 33 -15.29 -1.39 -10.12
C ARG A 33 -15.68 -0.15 -9.30
N ARG A 34 -16.96 0.23 -9.32
CA ARG A 34 -17.51 1.03 -8.22
C ARG A 34 -17.30 0.20 -6.97
N VAL A 35 -16.27 0.54 -6.19
CA VAL A 35 -16.06 -0.07 -4.88
C VAL A 35 -17.30 0.35 -4.09
N SER A 36 -18.17 -0.62 -3.79
CA SER A 36 -19.51 -0.37 -3.24
C SER A 36 -19.42 0.53 -2.01
N ARG A 37 -20.35 1.45 -1.79
CA ARG A 37 -20.38 2.36 -0.61
C ARG A 37 -20.10 1.65 0.73
N VAL A 38 -20.46 0.37 0.82
CA VAL A 38 -20.22 -0.53 1.96
C VAL A 38 -18.72 -0.72 2.27
N THR A 39 -17.87 -0.81 1.26
CA THR A 39 -16.42 -1.04 1.41
C THR A 39 -15.65 0.19 1.88
N ARG A 40 -16.24 1.39 1.77
CA ARG A 40 -15.72 2.65 2.32
C ARG A 40 -16.45 3.05 3.62
N SER A 41 -17.19 2.13 4.22
CA SER A 41 -17.86 2.37 5.50
C SER A 41 -16.84 2.53 6.63
N VAL A 42 -17.21 3.30 7.66
CA VAL A 42 -16.43 3.41 8.89
C VAL A 42 -16.14 2.03 9.48
N ASP A 43 -17.14 1.12 9.49
CA ASP A 43 -16.95 -0.23 10.03
C ASP A 43 -15.93 -1.03 9.24
N ALA A 44 -15.94 -0.91 7.90
CA ALA A 44 -14.96 -1.60 7.04
C ALA A 44 -13.53 -1.10 7.29
N PHE A 45 -13.36 0.20 7.55
CA PHE A 45 -12.05 0.72 7.98
C PHE A 45 -11.69 0.25 9.38
N ALA A 46 -12.62 0.24 10.34
CA ALA A 46 -12.35 -0.19 11.71
C ALA A 46 -11.90 -1.66 11.76
N ASP A 47 -12.57 -2.54 11.01
CA ASP A 47 -12.23 -3.95 10.88
C ASP A 47 -10.83 -4.15 10.28
N ALA A 48 -10.51 -3.44 9.20
CA ALA A 48 -9.20 -3.51 8.56
C ALA A 48 -8.07 -3.04 9.49
N LEU A 49 -8.32 -2.00 10.30
CA LEU A 49 -7.35 -1.44 11.24
C LEU A 49 -7.12 -2.33 12.48
N ALA A 50 -7.89 -3.40 12.68
CA ALA A 50 -7.72 -4.33 13.80
C ALA A 50 -6.34 -5.04 13.80
N VAL A 51 -5.63 -5.03 12.67
CA VAL A 51 -4.27 -5.58 12.55
C VAL A 51 -3.21 -4.75 13.28
N PHE A 52 -3.51 -3.49 13.61
CA PHE A 52 -2.57 -2.59 14.28
C PHE A 52 -2.87 -2.44 15.77
N PRO A 53 -1.83 -2.24 16.62
CA PRO A 53 -2.03 -1.99 18.03
C PRO A 53 -2.78 -0.68 18.27
N GLY A 54 -3.66 -0.65 19.28
CA GLY A 54 -4.47 0.51 19.63
C GLY A 54 -5.73 0.10 20.37
N SER A 55 -6.39 1.03 21.05
CA SER A 55 -7.71 0.78 21.64
C SER A 55 -8.79 0.77 20.56
N GLU A 56 -9.95 0.21 20.87
CA GLU A 56 -11.11 0.26 19.96
C GLU A 56 -11.53 1.71 19.68
N ALA A 57 -11.52 2.56 20.70
CA ALA A 57 -11.81 3.99 20.56
C ALA A 57 -10.83 4.69 19.61
N GLU A 58 -9.55 4.33 19.69
CA GLU A 58 -8.50 4.85 18.81
C GLU A 58 -8.72 4.39 17.36
N ARG A 59 -8.96 3.08 17.13
CA ARG A 59 -9.29 2.55 15.79
C ARG A 59 -10.53 3.20 15.21
N ASN A 60 -11.59 3.36 16.00
CA ASN A 60 -12.84 3.99 15.56
C ASN A 60 -12.64 5.48 15.20
N ALA A 61 -11.72 6.18 15.86
CA ALA A 61 -11.38 7.55 15.48
C ALA A 61 -10.67 7.59 14.12
N VAL A 62 -9.66 6.72 13.92
CA VAL A 62 -8.95 6.61 12.64
C VAL A 62 -9.89 6.18 11.52
N ALA A 63 -10.76 5.21 11.75
CA ALA A 63 -11.71 4.69 10.77
C ALA A 63 -12.68 5.76 10.26
N ARG A 64 -13.17 6.64 11.14
CA ARG A 64 -14.03 7.77 10.74
C ARG A 64 -13.29 8.74 9.83
N ILE A 65 -12.09 9.14 10.23
CA ILE A 65 -11.30 10.09 9.44
C ILE A 65 -10.84 9.47 8.10
N ALA A 66 -10.56 8.17 8.06
CA ALA A 66 -10.28 7.45 6.82
C ALA A 66 -11.50 7.42 5.88
N ALA A 67 -12.69 7.19 6.42
CA ALA A 67 -13.94 7.26 5.65
C ALA A 67 -14.21 8.68 5.13
N ASP A 68 -13.97 9.72 5.94
CA ASP A 68 -14.11 11.12 5.54
C ASP A 68 -13.12 11.47 4.42
N LEU A 69 -11.86 11.04 4.54
CA LEU A 69 -10.86 11.22 3.48
C LEU A 69 -11.28 10.50 2.19
N ALA A 70 -11.75 9.26 2.27
CA ALA A 70 -12.24 8.53 1.10
C ALA A 70 -13.46 9.23 0.46
N ALA A 71 -14.39 9.74 1.27
CA ALA A 71 -15.58 10.45 0.81
C ALA A 71 -15.28 11.81 0.18
N SER A 72 -14.19 12.48 0.59
CA SER A 72 -13.76 13.76 0.00
C SER A 72 -13.32 13.65 -1.46
N GLY A 73 -13.02 12.43 -1.93
CA GLY A 73 -12.43 12.15 -3.23
C GLY A 73 -11.04 12.76 -3.43
N ARG A 74 -10.43 13.36 -2.40
CA ARG A 74 -9.14 14.05 -2.51
C ARG A 74 -8.01 13.09 -2.85
N TYR A 75 -7.91 12.00 -2.07
CA TYR A 75 -6.94 10.95 -2.33
C TYR A 75 -7.06 10.42 -3.77
N GLU A 76 -8.28 10.23 -4.28
CA GLU A 76 -8.50 9.76 -5.65
C GLU A 76 -8.02 10.75 -6.71
N ARG A 77 -8.23 12.05 -6.50
CA ARG A 77 -7.72 13.09 -7.42
C ARG A 77 -6.20 13.12 -7.46
N ASP A 78 -5.55 12.95 -6.31
CA ASP A 78 -4.09 13.11 -6.19
C ASP A 78 -3.33 11.80 -6.51
N ALA A 79 -3.86 10.63 -6.11
CA ALA A 79 -3.23 9.32 -6.32
C ALA A 79 -3.76 8.57 -7.56
N GLY A 80 -4.86 9.03 -8.17
CA GLY A 80 -5.45 8.42 -9.38
C GLY A 80 -6.29 7.17 -9.12
N HIS A 81 -6.54 6.80 -7.85
CA HIS A 81 -7.41 5.69 -7.49
C HIS A 81 -8.09 5.88 -6.13
N GLU A 82 -9.19 5.15 -5.93
CA GLU A 82 -9.99 5.22 -4.72
C GLU A 82 -9.21 4.76 -3.47
N LEU A 83 -9.39 5.45 -2.34
CA LEU A 83 -8.91 4.97 -1.04
C LEU A 83 -9.83 3.87 -0.50
N ALA A 84 -9.27 2.67 -0.31
CA ALA A 84 -9.96 1.49 0.22
C ALA A 84 -9.33 1.04 1.56
N PRO A 85 -10.05 0.29 2.41
CA PRO A 85 -9.52 -0.17 3.70
C PRO A 85 -8.24 -0.99 3.59
N ALA A 86 -8.15 -1.88 2.59
CA ALA A 86 -6.95 -2.66 2.34
C ALA A 86 -5.75 -1.75 2.00
N GLU A 87 -5.98 -0.71 1.22
CA GLU A 87 -4.95 0.25 0.82
C GLU A 87 -4.44 1.05 2.02
N VAL A 88 -5.33 1.46 2.93
CA VAL A 88 -4.93 2.07 4.20
C VAL A 88 -4.02 1.12 4.98
N VAL A 89 -4.35 -0.17 5.07
CA VAL A 89 -3.50 -1.14 5.78
C VAL A 89 -2.11 -1.25 5.16
N GLU A 90 -2.01 -1.29 3.83
CA GLU A 90 -0.70 -1.32 3.15
C GLU A 90 0.12 -0.07 3.49
N HIS A 91 -0.44 1.13 3.34
CA HIS A 91 0.25 2.39 3.68
C HIS A 91 0.65 2.47 5.16
N LEU A 92 -0.18 1.97 6.08
CA LEU A 92 0.11 2.02 7.52
C LEU A 92 1.17 0.99 7.96
N ARG A 93 1.43 -0.06 7.17
CA ARG A 93 2.51 -1.02 7.44
C ARG A 93 3.90 -0.41 7.20
N ASP A 94 4.00 0.52 6.26
CA ASP A 94 5.25 1.24 5.95
C ASP A 94 5.62 2.28 7.03
N ALA A 95 4.65 2.70 7.82
CA ALA A 95 4.89 3.61 8.94
C ALA A 95 5.75 2.95 10.03
N PRO A 96 6.59 3.74 10.74
CA PRO A 96 7.31 3.26 11.92
C PRO A 96 6.40 2.57 12.94
N GLU A 97 7.01 1.71 13.77
CA GLU A 97 6.29 1.03 14.85
C GLU A 97 5.58 2.00 15.78
N GLY A 98 4.37 1.62 16.19
CA GLY A 98 3.50 2.48 16.99
C GLY A 98 2.05 2.07 16.88
N ARG A 99 1.20 2.80 17.60
CA ARG A 99 -0.25 2.60 17.60
C ARG A 99 -0.89 3.12 16.31
N VAL A 100 -2.10 2.67 16.04
CA VAL A 100 -2.84 2.97 14.81
C VAL A 100 -2.96 4.47 14.52
N ALA A 101 -3.17 5.33 15.52
CA ALA A 101 -3.24 6.78 15.28
C ALA A 101 -1.86 7.38 14.94
N SER A 102 -0.77 6.83 15.47
CA SER A 102 0.59 7.29 15.15
C SER A 102 0.97 6.92 13.72
N ARG A 103 0.69 5.67 13.30
CA ARG A 103 0.89 5.21 11.92
C ARG A 103 0.07 6.04 10.93
N TRP A 104 -1.21 6.29 11.26
CA TRP A 104 -2.10 7.15 10.49
C TRP A 104 -1.53 8.56 10.32
N ASN A 105 -1.17 9.22 11.42
CA ASN A 105 -0.65 10.59 11.36
C ASN A 105 0.69 10.69 10.63
N TRP A 106 1.53 9.64 10.69
CA TRP A 106 2.75 9.58 9.89
C TRP A 106 2.43 9.56 8.39
N TRP A 107 1.51 8.72 7.96
CA TRP A 107 1.10 8.64 6.56
C TRP A 107 0.41 9.92 6.08
N ILE A 108 -0.46 10.52 6.89
CA ILE A 108 -1.05 11.84 6.61
C ILE A 108 0.04 12.90 6.44
N GLY A 109 1.09 12.87 7.27
CA GLY A 109 2.25 13.75 7.11
C GLY A 109 2.93 13.58 5.76
N SER A 110 3.13 12.33 5.31
CA SER A 110 3.68 12.04 3.98
C SER A 110 2.79 12.56 2.85
N LEU A 111 1.47 12.42 2.95
CA LEU A 111 0.53 12.97 1.97
C LEU A 111 0.54 14.51 1.97
N ASP A 112 0.62 15.14 3.14
CA ASP A 112 0.69 16.59 3.28
C ASP A 112 2.00 17.14 2.68
N LEU A 113 3.11 16.43 2.82
CA LEU A 113 4.38 16.78 2.17
C LEU A 113 4.33 16.64 0.65
N ALA A 114 3.63 15.62 0.13
CA ALA A 114 3.56 15.34 -1.31
C ALA A 114 2.57 16.25 -2.05
N TYR A 115 1.39 16.46 -1.48
CA TYR A 115 0.26 17.09 -2.16
C TYR A 115 -0.26 18.35 -1.44
N GLY A 116 0.15 18.57 -0.19
CA GLY A 116 -0.31 19.69 0.63
C GLY A 116 -1.73 19.51 1.15
N GLY A 117 -2.01 20.08 2.34
CA GLY A 117 -3.32 20.27 2.94
C GLY A 117 -4.02 19.02 3.50
N TYR A 118 -3.32 17.89 3.60
CA TYR A 118 -3.84 16.68 4.23
C TYR A 118 -3.84 16.74 5.76
N GLY A 119 -3.16 17.72 6.36
CA GLY A 119 -3.12 17.90 7.82
C GLY A 119 -4.48 17.99 8.52
N GLU A 120 -5.56 18.33 7.81
CA GLU A 120 -6.93 18.30 8.34
C GLU A 120 -7.42 16.89 8.72
N PHE A 121 -6.87 15.85 8.07
CA PHE A 121 -7.18 14.45 8.33
C PHE A 121 -6.30 13.83 9.42
N ALA A 122 -5.51 14.62 10.15
CA ALA A 122 -4.73 14.10 11.27
C ALA A 122 -5.64 13.79 12.48
N VAL A 123 -5.47 12.61 13.08
CA VAL A 123 -6.17 12.22 14.31
C VAL A 123 -5.43 12.79 15.52
N ARG A 124 -6.01 13.80 16.16
CA ARG A 124 -5.38 14.49 17.32
C ARG A 124 -5.89 14.02 18.67
N ARG A 125 -7.13 13.54 18.74
CA ARG A 125 -7.76 13.12 20.00
C ARG A 125 -8.87 12.11 19.74
N TRP A 126 -9.01 11.17 20.66
CA TRP A 126 -10.15 10.29 20.79
C TRP A 126 -10.53 10.19 22.27
N ARG A 127 -11.71 9.66 22.55
CA ARG A 127 -12.18 9.45 23.91
C ARG A 127 -12.30 7.95 24.16
N GLU A 128 -11.55 7.47 25.14
CA GLU A 128 -11.72 6.11 25.66
C GLU A 128 -13.09 6.05 26.36
N ARG A 129 -13.87 5.02 26.04
CA ARG A 129 -15.25 4.86 26.52
C ARG A 129 -15.26 4.21 27.88
#